data_AF-A0A7Y2TVI6-F1
#
_entry.id   AF-A0A7Y2TVI6-F1
#
_cell.length_a   1.000
_cell.length_b   1.000
_cell.length_c   1.000
_cell.angle_alpha   90.00
_cell.angle_beta   90.00
_cell.angle_gamma   90.00
#
_symmetry.space_group_name_H-M   'P 1'
#
loop_
_entity.id
_entity.type
_entity.pdbx_description
1 polymer ?
#
loop_
_entity_poly.entity_id
_entity_poly.type
_entity_poly.pdbx_seq_one_letter_code
_entity_poly.pdbx_strand_id
1 'polypeptide(L)' 'MKKIALLIAVFGVAACENPQLGIGATFGSGGVSVSPVVSGNIGGATVAVSG' A
#
# COMPACT_ATOMS: atom_id res chain seq x y z
N MET A 1 -26.72 7.65 12.46
CA MET A 1 -25.82 6.48 12.37
C MET A 1 -25.47 6.11 10.92
N LYS A 2 -26.45 5.89 10.02
CA LYS A 2 -26.20 5.47 8.62
C LYS A 2 -25.32 6.43 7.79
N LYS A 3 -25.37 7.73 8.06
CA LYS A 3 -24.56 8.77 7.38
C LYS A 3 -23.08 8.76 7.80
N ILE A 4 -22.78 8.36 9.04
CA ILE A 4 -21.41 8.33 9.58
C ILE A 4 -20.64 7.13 9.00
N ALA A 5 -21.29 5.97 8.90
CA ALA A 5 -20.71 4.79 8.26
C ALA A 5 -20.35 5.05 6.79
N LEU A 6 -21.18 5.82 6.06
CA LEU A 6 -20.90 6.20 4.69
C LEU A 6 -19.68 7.15 4.59
N LEU A 7 -19.57 8.10 5.52
CA LEU A 7 -18.40 9.00 5.60
C LEU A 7 -17.11 8.21 5.90
N ILE A 8 -17.15 7.26 6.84
CA ILE A 8 -15.99 6.41 7.15
C ILE A 8 -15.62 5.54 5.95
N ALA A 9 -16.60 5.01 5.22
CA ALA A 9 -16.32 4.25 4.00
C ALA A 9 -15.68 5.14 2.93
N VAL A 10 -16.22 6.34 2.69
CA VAL A 10 -15.70 7.30 1.71
C VAL A 10 -14.29 7.79 2.09
N PHE A 11 -14.04 8.12 3.36
CA PHE A 11 -12.70 8.47 3.83
C PHE A 11 -11.76 7.26 3.84
N GLY A 12 -12.28 6.05 4.07
CA GLY A 12 -11.50 4.81 4.02
C GLY A 12 -11.02 4.45 2.61
N VAL A 13 -11.84 4.70 1.57
CA VAL A 13 -11.41 4.52 0.17
C VAL A 13 -10.63 5.72 -0.37
N ALA A 14 -10.88 6.93 0.12
CA ALA A 14 -10.10 8.12 -0.25
C ALA A 14 -8.70 8.13 0.39
N ALA A 15 -8.48 7.35 1.45
CA ALA A 15 -7.18 7.20 2.07
C ALA A 15 -6.30 6.16 1.36
N CYS A 16 -6.49 5.86 0.08
CA CYS A 16 -5.52 5.09 -0.70
C CYS A 16 -5.23 5.87 -1.98
N GLU A 17 -4.36 6.86 -1.87
CA GLU A 17 -3.92 7.72 -2.96
C GLU A 17 -2.60 7.18 -3.53
N ASN A 18 -2.40 7.31 -4.85
CA ASN A 18 -1.17 6.93 -5.55
C ASN A 18 -0.69 5.49 -5.27
N PRO A 19 -1.50 4.46 -5.59
CA PRO A 19 -1.03 3.09 -5.50
C PRO A 19 0.17 2.88 -6.42
N GLN A 20 1.30 2.50 -5.84
CA GLN A 20 2.52 2.13 -6.54
C GLN A 20 2.80 0.64 -6.33
N LEU A 21 2.98 -0.07 -7.44
CA LEU A 21 3.56 -1.41 -7.44
C LEU A 21 5.06 -1.29 -7.66
N GLY A 22 5.83 -1.84 -6.73
CA GLY A 22 7.27 -2.01 -6.81
C GLY A 22 7.67 -3.48 -6.75
N ILE A 23 8.85 -3.77 -7.28
CA ILE A 23 9.48 -5.09 -7.15
C ILE A 23 10.84 -4.85 -6.51
N GLY A 24 11.05 -5.40 -5.32
CA GLY A 24 12.37 -5.50 -4.71
C GLY A 24 13.06 -6.78 -5.19
N ALA A 25 14.26 -6.66 -5.76
CA ALA A 25 15.09 -7.81 -6.11
C ALA A 25 16.41 -7.74 -5.36
N THR A 26 16.71 -8.78 -4.57
CA THR A 26 17.99 -8.91 -3.86
C THR A 26 18.78 -10.04 -4.51
N PHE A 27 20.00 -9.74 -4.93
CA PHE A 27 20.91 -10.69 -5.56
C PHE A 27 22.00 -11.11 -4.57
N GLY A 28 22.15 -12.40 -4.32
CA GLY A 28 23.17 -12.94 -3.40
C GLY A 28 23.79 -14.23 -3.93
N SER A 29 24.78 -14.76 -3.21
CA SER A 29 25.47 -16.01 -3.56
C SER A 29 24.55 -17.24 -3.58
N GLY A 30 23.38 -17.18 -2.94
CA GLY A 30 22.33 -18.20 -2.97
C GLY A 30 21.27 -18.04 -4.06
N GLY A 31 21.39 -17.02 -4.92
CA GLY A 31 20.42 -16.75 -6.00
C GLY A 31 19.72 -15.39 -5.86
N VAL A 32 18.55 -15.28 -6.51
CA VAL A 32 17.74 -14.05 -6.56
C VAL A 32 16.51 -14.22 -5.66
N SER A 33 16.30 -13.27 -4.75
CA SER A 33 15.07 -13.14 -3.99
C SER A 33 14.27 -11.97 -4.57
N VAL A 34 13.01 -12.22 -4.91
CA VAL A 34 12.09 -11.21 -5.44
C VAL A 34 10.92 -11.07 -4.47
N SER A 35 10.76 -9.85 -3.92
CA SER A 35 9.68 -9.52 -3.01
C SER A 35 8.82 -8.40 -3.62
N PRO A 36 7.52 -8.64 -3.84
CA PRO A 36 6.63 -7.59 -4.29
C PRO A 36 6.45 -6.55 -3.17
N VAL A 37 6.38 -5.27 -3.55
CA VAL A 37 6.10 -4.17 -2.64
C VAL A 37 4.91 -3.40 -3.18
N VAL A 38 3.89 -3.21 -2.35
CA VAL A 38 2.77 -2.33 -2.66
C VAL A 38 2.86 -1.13 -1.74
N SER A 39 2.92 0.07 -2.30
CA SER A 39 2.91 1.31 -1.52
C SER A 39 1.82 2.27 -1.98
N GLY A 40 1.45 3.20 -1.12
CA GLY A 40 0.47 4.24 -1.40
C GLY A 40 0.37 5.22 -0.25
N ASN A 41 -0.41 6.28 -0.43
CA ASN A 41 -0.65 7.29 0.59
C ASN A 41 -2.01 7.08 1.27
N ILE A 42 -2.01 7.12 2.60
CA ILE A 42 -3.19 7.02 3.44
C ILE A 42 -3.25 8.25 4.34
N GLY A 43 -4.21 9.14 4.06
CA GLY A 43 -4.42 10.36 4.87
C GLY A 43 -3.17 11.25 4.96
N GLY A 44 -2.35 11.30 3.90
CA GLY A 44 -1.09 12.06 3.86
C GLY A 44 0.16 11.30 4.33
N ALA A 45 0.02 10.06 4.82
CA ALA A 45 1.16 9.21 5.19
C ALA A 45 1.44 8.15 4.13
N THR A 46 2.70 7.92 3.77
CA THR A 46 3.08 6.82 2.85
C THR A 46 3.13 5.50 3.61
N VAL A 47 2.37 4.51 3.14
CA VAL A 47 2.33 3.14 3.66
C VAL A 47 2.92 2.21 2.60
N ALA A 48 3.79 1.29 3.01
CA ALA A 48 4.36 0.26 2.15
C ALA A 48 4.22 -1.11 2.80
N VAL A 49 3.77 -2.10 2.02
CA VAL A 49 3.60 -3.50 2.44
C VAL A 49 4.42 -4.36 1.48
N SER A 50 5.32 -5.17 2.05
CA SER A 50 6.13 -6.15 1.33
C SER A 50 5.68 -7.57 1.67
N GLY A 51 5.57 -8.41 0.64
CA GLY A 51 5.21 -9.82 0.74
C GLY A 51 6.40 -10.77 0.68
#